data_AF-A0A255ZMY2-F1
#
_entry.id   AF-A0A255ZMY2-F1
#
_cell.length_a   1.000
_cell.length_b   1.000
_cell.length_c   1.000
_cell.angle_alpha   90.00
_cell.angle_beta   90.00
_cell.angle_gamma   90.00
#
_symmetry.space_group_name_H-M   'P 1'
#
loop_
_entity.id
_entity.type
_entity.pdbx_description
1 polymer ?
#
loop_
_entity_poly.entity_id
_entity_poly.type
_entity_poly.pdbx_seq_one_letter_code
_entity_poly.pdbx_strand_id
1 'polypeptide(L)'
;MKLRNQVLGLGLLGVVMTALVGGAGLINASRLSDAFDESINVSLALSKSQEADMMHDAIRGDVLLTLLAAQKSDAAGMAEAEKGLKEHAENFTSNISAMQALPISPEARDHVAKAAPLVKAYVDSAANIQGLARKDLASAEQEVPKFQKAFADLEVALEAQSEAVAKNV
;
A
#
# COMPACT_ATOMS: atom_id res chain seq x y z
N MET A 1 -17.36 -67.84 17.14
CA MET A 1 -17.89 -66.46 17.04
C MET A 1 -16.99 -65.37 17.62
N LYS A 2 -16.07 -65.66 18.56
CA LYS A 2 -15.21 -64.63 19.20
C LYS A 2 -14.21 -63.94 18.24
N LEU A 3 -13.54 -64.69 17.36
CA LEU A 3 -12.54 -64.14 16.43
C LEU A 3 -13.10 -63.16 15.40
N ARG A 4 -14.28 -63.44 14.82
CA ARG A 4 -14.93 -62.56 13.83
C ARG A 4 -15.22 -61.17 14.41
N ASN A 5 -15.76 -61.12 15.62
CA ASN A 5 -16.10 -59.85 16.26
C ASN A 5 -14.83 -59.07 16.68
N GLN A 6 -13.74 -59.76 17.04
CA GLN A 6 -12.45 -59.14 17.32
C GLN A 6 -11.81 -58.51 16.08
N VAL A 7 -11.81 -59.22 14.95
CA VAL A 7 -11.28 -58.70 13.67
C VAL A 7 -12.08 -57.49 13.20
N LEU A 8 -13.42 -57.55 13.27
CA LEU A 8 -14.29 -56.43 12.92
C LEU A 8 -14.07 -55.21 13.85
N GLY A 9 -13.88 -55.44 15.15
CA GLY A 9 -13.60 -54.39 16.12
C GLY A 9 -12.26 -53.67 15.85
N LEU A 10 -11.20 -54.42 15.55
CA LEU A 10 -9.90 -53.86 15.18
C LEU A 10 -9.96 -53.10 13.85
N GLY A 11 -10.70 -53.62 12.86
CA GLY A 11 -10.92 -52.93 11.59
C GLY A 11 -11.66 -51.61 11.75
N LEU A 12 -12.73 -51.59 12.56
CA LEU A 12 -13.48 -50.37 12.87
C LEU A 12 -12.59 -49.34 13.59
N LEU A 13 -11.80 -49.79 14.57
CA LEU A 13 -10.84 -48.93 15.26
C LEU A 13 -9.82 -48.32 14.28
N GLY A 14 -9.30 -49.12 13.36
CA GLY A 14 -8.41 -48.63 12.30
C GLY A 14 -9.05 -47.54 11.44
N VAL A 15 -10.29 -47.74 10.98
CA VAL A 15 -11.03 -46.74 10.20
C VAL A 15 -11.23 -45.45 11.00
N VAL A 16 -11.62 -45.55 12.28
CA VAL A 16 -11.80 -44.39 13.15
C VAL A 16 -10.48 -43.63 13.33
N MET A 17 -9.38 -44.33 13.59
CA MET A 17 -8.07 -43.69 13.76
C MET A 17 -7.60 -43.01 12.46
N THR A 18 -7.77 -43.66 11.30
CA THR A 18 -7.45 -43.06 10.00
C THR A 18 -8.32 -41.84 9.72
N ALA A 19 -9.62 -41.88 10.03
CA ALA A 19 -10.51 -40.74 9.86
C ALA A 19 -10.13 -39.57 10.78
N LEU A 20 -9.73 -39.84 12.02
CA LEU A 20 -9.26 -38.81 12.95
C LEU A 20 -7.96 -38.15 12.46
N VAL A 21 -6.98 -38.94 12.01
CA VAL A 21 -5.72 -38.42 11.47
C VAL A 21 -5.95 -37.64 10.18
N GLY A 22 -6.73 -38.20 9.25
CA GLY A 22 -7.09 -37.52 8.00
C GLY A 22 -7.86 -36.22 8.25
N GLY A 23 -8.82 -36.23 9.18
CA GLY A 23 -9.57 -35.04 9.59
C GLY A 23 -8.69 -33.97 10.22
N ALA A 24 -7.79 -34.35 11.14
CA ALA A 24 -6.81 -33.43 11.71
C ALA A 24 -5.86 -32.88 10.64
N GLY A 25 -5.45 -33.71 9.68
CA GLY A 25 -4.65 -33.29 8.53
C GLY A 25 -5.35 -32.23 7.67
N LEU A 26 -6.64 -32.44 7.36
CA LEU A 26 -7.44 -31.48 6.59
C LEU A 26 -7.64 -30.15 7.33
N ILE A 27 -7.93 -30.19 8.64
CA ILE A 27 -8.08 -28.98 9.47
C ILE A 27 -6.77 -28.19 9.54
N ASN A 28 -5.64 -28.88 9.69
CA ASN A 28 -4.34 -28.21 9.73
C ASN A 28 -3.95 -27.65 8.35
N ALA A 29 -4.25 -28.37 7.28
CA ALA A 29 -4.02 -27.89 5.91
C ALA A 29 -4.85 -26.64 5.60
N SER A 30 -6.12 -26.59 6.01
CA SER A 30 -6.96 -25.40 5.80
C SER A 30 -6.45 -24.20 6.59
N ARG A 31 -6.12 -24.38 7.88
CA ARG A 31 -5.54 -23.30 8.71
C ARG A 31 -4.23 -22.76 8.15
N LEU A 32 -3.39 -23.66 7.61
CA LEU A 32 -2.14 -23.26 6.98
C LEU A 32 -2.40 -22.49 5.69
N SER A 33 -3.38 -22.89 4.88
CA SER A 33 -3.80 -22.15 3.69
C SER A 33 -4.28 -20.73 4.05
N ASP A 34 -5.14 -20.61 5.07
CA ASP A 34 -5.66 -19.31 5.51
C ASP A 34 -4.52 -18.40 5.99
N ALA A 35 -3.57 -18.94 6.77
CA ALA A 35 -2.40 -18.18 7.23
C ALA A 35 -1.47 -17.76 6.09
N PHE A 36 -1.32 -18.58 5.04
CA PHE A 36 -0.57 -18.21 3.84
C PHE A 36 -1.27 -17.10 3.06
N ASP A 37 -2.58 -17.19 2.86
CA ASP A 37 -3.34 -16.16 2.17
C ASP A 37 -3.26 -14.82 2.92
N GLU A 38 -3.37 -14.84 4.25
CA GLU A 38 -3.16 -13.65 5.09
C GLU A 38 -1.76 -13.05 4.90
N SER A 39 -0.71 -13.88 4.98
CA SER A 39 0.69 -13.45 4.78
C SER A 39 0.94 -12.83 3.40
N ILE A 40 0.35 -13.40 2.33
CA ILE A 40 0.44 -12.85 0.97
C ILE A 40 -0.22 -11.48 0.91
N ASN A 41 -1.42 -11.33 1.49
CA ASN A 41 -2.17 -10.08 1.44
C ASN A 41 -1.47 -8.96 2.22
N VAL A 42 -0.90 -9.27 3.39
CA VAL A 42 -0.10 -8.30 4.15
C VAL A 42 1.18 -7.93 3.41
N SER A 43 1.86 -8.89 2.79
CA SER A 43 3.06 -8.62 1.97
C SER A 43 2.75 -7.71 0.77
N LEU A 44 1.62 -7.96 0.09
CA LEU A 44 1.15 -7.08 -0.99
C LEU A 44 0.84 -5.68 -0.47
N ALA A 45 0.14 -5.56 0.67
CA ALA A 45 -0.16 -4.26 1.26
C ALA A 45 1.11 -3.51 1.66
N LEU A 46 2.10 -4.19 2.22
CA LEU A 46 3.39 -3.60 2.59
C LEU A 46 4.15 -3.10 1.35
N SER A 47 4.20 -3.90 0.28
CA SER A 47 4.79 -3.48 -1.00
C SER A 47 4.11 -2.21 -1.53
N LYS A 48 2.78 -2.15 -1.46
CA LYS A 48 2.02 -0.98 -1.92
C LYS A 48 2.23 0.24 -1.04
N SER A 49 2.39 0.04 0.26
CA SER A 49 2.76 1.08 1.22
C SER A 49 4.15 1.66 0.93
N GLN A 50 5.13 0.81 0.62
CA GLN A 50 6.48 1.24 0.28
C GLN A 50 6.53 1.98 -1.05
N GLU A 51 5.79 1.51 -2.06
CA GLU A 51 5.65 2.25 -3.31
C GLU A 51 4.98 3.62 -3.10
N ALA A 52 3.97 3.71 -2.23
CA ALA A 52 3.33 4.98 -1.87
C ALA A 52 4.32 5.96 -1.19
N ASP A 53 5.14 5.49 -0.27
CA ASP A 53 6.22 6.28 0.37
C ASP A 53 7.27 6.77 -0.66
N MET A 54 7.67 5.91 -1.59
CA MET A 54 8.54 6.33 -2.69
C MET A 54 7.89 7.42 -3.55
N MET A 55 6.58 7.32 -3.84
CA MET A 55 5.87 8.34 -4.64
C MET A 55 5.70 9.66 -3.87
N HIS A 56 5.58 9.62 -2.54
CA HIS A 56 5.57 10.81 -1.71
C HIS A 56 6.84 11.65 -1.92
N ASP A 57 8.00 11.00 -1.88
CA ASP A 57 9.29 11.65 -2.14
C ASP A 57 9.51 12.01 -3.61
N ALA A 58 9.07 11.15 -4.55
CA ALA A 58 9.23 11.40 -5.98
C ALA A 58 8.49 12.67 -6.42
N ILE A 59 7.26 12.89 -5.93
CA ILE A 59 6.48 14.12 -6.20
C ILE A 59 7.20 15.36 -5.67
N ARG A 60 7.86 15.27 -4.51
CA ARG A 60 8.69 16.39 -4.00
C ARG A 60 9.85 16.65 -4.94
N GLY A 61 10.47 15.61 -5.49
CA GLY A 61 11.46 15.71 -6.56
C GLY A 61 10.93 16.44 -7.80
N ASP A 62 9.74 16.09 -8.29
CA ASP A 62 9.13 16.72 -9.47
C ASP A 62 8.86 18.21 -9.25
N VAL A 63 8.39 18.60 -8.05
CA VAL A 63 8.17 20.00 -7.69
C VAL A 63 9.49 20.77 -7.68
N LEU A 64 10.56 20.20 -7.10
CA LEU A 64 11.87 20.84 -7.09
C LEU A 64 12.45 20.97 -8.51
N LEU A 65 12.30 19.94 -9.34
CA LEU A 65 12.72 19.97 -10.74
C LEU A 65 11.93 21.02 -11.54
N THR A 66 10.63 21.13 -11.30
CA THR A 66 9.76 22.17 -11.91
C THR A 66 10.31 23.56 -11.61
N LEU A 67 10.58 23.87 -10.33
CA LEU A 67 11.06 25.18 -9.91
C LEU A 67 12.46 25.47 -10.48
N LEU A 68 13.35 24.48 -10.48
CA LEU A 68 14.69 24.59 -11.07
C LEU A 68 14.63 24.84 -12.59
N ALA A 69 13.76 24.11 -13.29
CA ALA A 69 13.57 24.23 -14.73
C ALA A 69 12.99 25.60 -15.10
N ALA A 70 12.00 26.09 -14.34
CA ALA A 70 11.46 27.44 -14.50
C ALA A 70 12.55 28.50 -14.32
N GLN A 71 13.36 28.39 -13.26
CA GLN A 71 14.44 29.33 -12.98
C GLN A 71 15.49 29.37 -14.11
N LYS A 72 15.80 28.21 -14.70
CA LYS A 72 16.79 28.08 -15.78
C LYS A 72 16.20 28.31 -17.18
N SER A 73 14.90 28.55 -17.30
CA SER A 73 14.20 28.54 -18.59
C SER A 73 14.45 27.24 -19.39
N ASP A 74 14.55 26.11 -18.69
CA ASP A 74 14.81 24.79 -19.24
C ASP A 74 13.48 24.10 -19.60
N ALA A 75 13.11 24.14 -20.88
CA ALA A 75 11.89 23.52 -21.36
C ALA A 75 11.92 21.98 -21.27
N ALA A 76 13.10 21.35 -21.38
CA ALA A 76 13.22 19.90 -21.31
C ALA A 76 13.03 19.41 -19.88
N GLY A 77 13.71 20.04 -18.91
CA GLY A 77 13.54 19.75 -17.50
C GLY A 77 12.11 20.02 -17.01
N MET A 78 11.45 21.06 -17.53
CA MET A 78 10.04 21.33 -17.24
C MET A 78 9.14 20.19 -17.76
N ALA A 79 9.34 19.75 -19.00
CA ALA A 79 8.57 18.63 -19.57
C ALA A 79 8.81 17.31 -18.82
N GLU A 80 10.04 17.07 -18.35
CA GLU A 80 10.39 15.92 -17.52
C GLU A 80 9.66 15.95 -16.17
N ALA A 81 9.70 17.09 -15.46
CA ALA A 81 8.99 17.25 -14.20
C ALA A 81 7.48 17.07 -14.34
N GLU A 82 6.88 17.58 -15.42
CA GLU A 82 5.46 17.45 -15.68
C GLU A 82 5.02 16.01 -15.93
N LYS A 83 5.86 15.27 -16.66
CA LYS A 83 5.65 13.85 -16.91
C LYS A 83 5.81 13.06 -15.61
N GLY A 84 6.88 13.32 -14.86
CA GLY A 84 7.17 12.70 -13.57
C GLY A 84 6.02 12.88 -12.59
N LEU A 85 5.56 14.12 -12.39
CA LEU A 85 4.46 14.40 -11.45
C LEU A 85 3.21 13.61 -11.82
N LYS A 86 2.86 13.55 -13.11
CA LYS A 86 1.69 12.82 -13.57
C LYS A 86 1.82 11.32 -13.27
N GLU A 87 2.94 10.71 -13.66
CA GLU A 87 3.19 9.28 -13.47
C GLU A 87 3.23 8.91 -11.98
N HIS A 88 3.92 9.71 -11.16
CA HIS A 88 4.02 9.48 -9.73
C HIS A 88 2.68 9.68 -9.02
N ALA A 89 1.89 10.70 -9.38
CA ALA A 89 0.56 10.93 -8.81
C ALA A 89 -0.44 9.81 -9.15
N GLU A 90 -0.42 9.33 -10.39
CA GLU A 90 -1.24 8.19 -10.83
C GLU A 90 -0.85 6.92 -10.07
N ASN A 91 0.45 6.64 -9.95
CA ASN A 91 0.97 5.50 -9.21
C ASN A 91 0.58 5.57 -7.72
N PHE A 92 0.77 6.74 -7.08
CA PHE A 92 0.44 6.94 -5.67
C PHE A 92 -1.05 6.68 -5.40
N THR A 93 -1.93 7.29 -6.20
CA THR A 93 -3.38 7.12 -6.06
C THR A 93 -3.80 5.67 -6.29
N SER A 94 -3.17 4.98 -7.25
CA SER A 94 -3.39 3.57 -7.54
C SER A 94 -3.00 2.67 -6.36
N ASN A 95 -1.84 2.92 -5.74
CA ASN A 95 -1.37 2.13 -4.60
C ASN A 95 -2.23 2.30 -3.35
N ILE A 96 -2.70 3.52 -3.05
CA ILE A 96 -3.68 3.74 -1.99
C ILE A 96 -4.98 2.95 -2.27
N SER A 97 -5.49 3.03 -3.50
CA SER A 97 -6.72 2.34 -3.90
C SER A 97 -6.56 0.82 -3.85
N ALA A 98 -5.41 0.29 -4.27
CA ALA A 98 -5.09 -1.13 -4.21
C ALA A 98 -5.06 -1.63 -2.77
N MET A 99 -4.42 -0.89 -1.85
CA MET A 99 -4.40 -1.25 -0.43
C MET A 99 -5.81 -1.28 0.18
N GLN A 100 -6.70 -0.35 -0.19
CA GLN A 100 -8.09 -0.35 0.28
C GLN A 100 -8.88 -1.59 -0.18
N ALA A 101 -8.52 -2.16 -1.33
CA ALA A 101 -9.17 -3.33 -1.90
C ALA A 101 -8.62 -4.67 -1.36
N LEU A 102 -7.43 -4.67 -0.75
CA LEU A 102 -6.84 -5.88 -0.17
C LEU A 102 -7.58 -6.30 1.10
N PRO A 103 -7.66 -7.62 1.39
CA PRO A 103 -8.24 -8.14 2.63
C PRO A 103 -7.25 -7.96 3.81
N ILE A 104 -6.97 -6.71 4.15
CA ILE A 104 -6.17 -6.31 5.32
C ILE A 104 -7.04 -6.08 6.55
N SER A 105 -6.40 -5.97 7.72
CA SER A 105 -7.07 -5.71 8.98
C SER A 105 -7.89 -4.40 8.96
N PRO A 106 -8.97 -4.29 9.74
CA PRO A 106 -9.76 -3.07 9.83
C PRO A 106 -8.94 -1.84 10.23
N GLU A 107 -7.99 -2.02 11.16
CA GLU A 107 -7.06 -0.96 11.60
C GLU A 107 -6.26 -0.42 10.41
N ALA A 108 -5.59 -1.31 9.65
CA ALA A 108 -4.81 -0.90 8.48
C ALA A 108 -5.68 -0.19 7.43
N ARG A 109 -6.88 -0.70 7.17
CA ARG A 109 -7.81 -0.11 6.20
C ARG A 109 -8.24 1.30 6.59
N ASP A 110 -8.51 1.55 7.87
CA ASP A 110 -8.85 2.87 8.38
C ASP A 110 -7.70 3.88 8.20
N HIS A 111 -6.46 3.45 8.42
CA HIS A 111 -5.28 4.30 8.18
C HIS A 111 -5.07 4.61 6.70
N VAL A 112 -5.23 3.63 5.80
CA VAL A 112 -5.20 3.86 4.34
C VAL A 112 -6.31 4.83 3.91
N ALA A 113 -7.52 4.70 4.47
CA ALA A 113 -8.63 5.62 4.19
C ALA A 113 -8.35 7.06 4.67
N LYS A 114 -7.66 7.23 5.80
CA LYS A 114 -7.23 8.55 6.30
C LYS A 114 -6.14 9.19 5.45
N ALA A 115 -5.22 8.38 4.89
CA ALA A 115 -4.15 8.88 4.02
C ALA A 115 -4.69 9.37 2.66
N ALA A 116 -5.70 8.71 2.10
CA ALA A 116 -6.25 9.02 0.77
C ALA A 116 -6.57 10.52 0.50
N PRO A 117 -7.32 11.24 1.36
CA PRO A 117 -7.57 12.67 1.13
C PRO A 117 -6.30 13.54 1.25
N LEU A 118 -5.32 13.13 2.06
CA LEU A 118 -4.04 13.84 2.19
C LEU A 118 -3.15 13.65 0.95
N VAL A 119 -3.14 12.44 0.39
CA VAL A 119 -2.49 12.18 -0.92
C VAL A 119 -3.08 13.09 -1.98
N LYS A 120 -4.40 13.20 -2.05
CA LYS A 120 -5.05 14.10 -3.01
C LYS A 120 -4.62 15.56 -2.80
N ALA A 121 -4.66 16.05 -1.55
CA ALA A 121 -4.29 17.44 -1.25
C ALA A 121 -2.82 17.74 -1.60
N TYR A 122 -1.92 16.79 -1.33
CA TYR A 122 -0.51 16.88 -1.67
C TYR A 122 -0.27 16.92 -3.19
N VAL A 123 -0.88 16.00 -3.94
CA VAL A 123 -0.82 15.95 -5.41
C VAL A 123 -1.40 17.21 -6.03
N ASP A 124 -2.56 17.68 -5.56
CA ASP A 124 -3.18 18.92 -6.05
C ASP A 124 -2.26 20.13 -5.81
N SER A 125 -1.58 20.17 -4.65
CA SER A 125 -0.62 21.24 -4.33
C SER A 125 0.61 21.21 -5.23
N ALA A 126 1.14 20.02 -5.55
CA ALA A 126 2.24 19.86 -6.49
C ALA A 126 1.84 20.34 -7.90
N ALA A 127 0.67 19.93 -8.37
CA ALA A 127 0.15 20.32 -9.68
C ALA A 127 -0.09 21.84 -9.77
N ASN A 128 -0.51 22.48 -8.68
CA ASN A 128 -0.65 23.94 -8.62
C ASN A 128 0.69 24.65 -8.81
N ILE A 129 1.74 24.22 -8.10
CA ILE A 129 3.10 24.79 -8.24
C ILE A 129 3.59 24.64 -9.68
N GLN A 130 3.42 23.45 -10.27
CA GLN A 130 3.81 23.20 -11.67
C GLN A 130 3.05 24.09 -12.66
N GLY A 131 1.75 24.30 -12.44
CA GLY A 131 0.93 25.19 -13.25
C GLY A 131 1.37 26.66 -13.17
N LEU A 132 1.77 27.11 -11.98
CA LEU A 132 2.25 28.49 -11.75
C LEU A 132 3.66 28.69 -12.31
N ALA A 133 4.57 27.74 -12.12
CA ALA A 133 5.99 27.87 -12.49
C ALA A 133 6.21 28.09 -13.99
N ARG A 134 5.28 27.65 -14.85
CA ARG A 134 5.30 27.95 -16.29
C ARG A 134 5.06 29.43 -16.64
N LYS A 135 4.38 30.16 -15.76
CA LYS A 135 3.86 31.51 -16.03
C LYS A 135 4.55 32.55 -15.18
N ASP A 136 4.71 32.24 -13.90
CA ASP A 136 5.27 33.12 -12.90
C ASP A 136 5.93 32.28 -11.79
N LEU A 137 7.26 32.21 -11.83
CA LEU A 137 8.06 31.52 -10.83
C LEU A 137 7.84 32.10 -9.43
N ALA A 138 7.67 33.43 -9.29
CA ALA A 138 7.49 34.04 -7.98
C ALA A 138 6.17 33.61 -7.32
N SER A 139 5.09 33.48 -8.11
CA SER A 139 3.83 32.92 -7.62
C SER A 139 3.96 31.44 -7.25
N ALA A 140 4.74 30.66 -8.01
CA ALA A 140 4.99 29.25 -7.69
C ALA A 140 5.77 29.08 -6.38
N GLU A 141 6.80 29.91 -6.16
CA GLU A 141 7.61 29.93 -4.93
C GLU A 141 6.78 30.26 -3.68
N GLN A 142 5.76 31.12 -3.81
CA GLN A 142 4.85 31.46 -2.71
C GLN A 142 3.97 30.28 -2.26
N GLU A 143 3.73 29.29 -3.12
CA GLU A 143 2.95 28.09 -2.78
C GLU A 143 3.80 26.99 -2.13
N VAL A 144 5.13 27.09 -2.18
CA VAL A 144 6.05 26.07 -1.61
C VAL A 144 5.79 25.82 -0.11
N PRO A 145 5.59 26.84 0.77
CA PRO A 145 5.30 26.58 2.18
C PRO A 145 4.04 25.73 2.39
N LYS A 146 3.00 25.94 1.58
CA LYS A 146 1.76 25.16 1.64
C LYS A 146 1.98 23.73 1.17
N PHE A 147 2.75 23.54 0.10
CA PHE A 147 3.15 22.22 -0.38
C PHE A 147 3.97 21.46 0.67
N GLN A 148 4.95 22.10 1.31
CA GLN A 148 5.75 21.48 2.38
C GLN A 148 4.91 21.12 3.60
N LYS A 149 3.87 21.90 3.91
CA LYS A 149 2.90 21.52 4.94
C LYS A 149 2.12 20.26 4.53
N ALA A 150 1.63 20.19 3.30
CA ALA A 150 0.92 19.01 2.80
C ALA A 150 1.81 17.76 2.78
N PHE A 151 3.10 17.91 2.43
CA PHE A 151 4.13 16.87 2.54
C PHE A 151 4.21 16.35 3.99
N ALA A 152 4.46 17.23 4.96
CA ALA A 152 4.63 16.83 6.36
C ALA A 152 3.35 16.23 6.97
N ASP A 153 2.18 16.78 6.66
CA ASP A 153 0.90 16.23 7.13
C ASP A 153 0.68 14.80 6.56
N LEU A 154 1.07 14.57 5.30
CA LEU A 154 0.94 13.27 4.65
C LEU A 154 1.97 12.27 5.17
N GLU A 155 3.21 12.68 5.42
CA GLU A 155 4.27 11.84 5.99
C GLU A 155 3.82 11.14 7.27
N VAL A 156 3.22 11.90 8.20
CA VAL A 156 2.68 11.35 9.46
C VAL A 156 1.57 10.31 9.21
N ALA A 157 0.72 10.55 8.20
CA ALA A 157 -0.34 9.61 7.86
C ALA A 157 0.19 8.33 7.19
N LEU A 158 1.22 8.45 6.34
CA LEU A 158 1.88 7.32 5.70
C LEU A 158 2.66 6.47 6.69
N GLU A 159 3.33 7.08 7.67
CA GLU A 159 4.00 6.37 8.76
C GLU A 159 3.00 5.50 9.54
N ALA A 160 1.91 6.11 10.02
CA ALA A 160 0.87 5.39 10.74
C ALA A 160 0.20 4.29 9.88
N GLN A 161 0.06 4.53 8.58
CA GLN A 161 -0.46 3.55 7.64
C GLN A 161 0.49 2.37 7.42
N SER A 162 1.79 2.62 7.27
CA SER A 162 2.81 1.59 7.10
C SER A 162 2.93 0.74 8.37
N GLU A 163 2.95 1.35 9.55
CA GLU A 163 2.97 0.66 10.84
C GLU A 163 1.73 -0.24 11.01
N ALA A 164 0.53 0.26 10.70
CA ALA A 164 -0.70 -0.52 10.82
C ALA A 164 -0.74 -1.73 9.88
N VAL A 165 -0.18 -1.59 8.67
CA VAL A 165 -0.01 -2.70 7.73
C VAL A 165 1.01 -3.72 8.26
N ALA A 166 2.16 -3.26 8.76
CA ALA A 166 3.24 -4.12 9.25
C ALA A 166 2.91 -4.87 10.55
N LYS A 167 2.01 -4.35 11.38
CA LYS A 167 1.63 -4.94 12.67
C LYS A 167 1.00 -6.34 12.58
N ASN A 168 0.47 -6.69 11.40
CA ASN A 168 -0.18 -7.98 11.15
C ASN A 168 0.68 -8.91 10.26
N VAL A 169 1.99 -8.60 10.14
CA VAL A 169 2.99 -9.51 9.54
C VAL A 169 3.35 -10.62 10.51
#